data_AF-A0A3L6QMI7-F1
#
_entry.id   AF-A0A3L6QMI7-F1
#
_cell.length_a   1.000
_cell.length_b   1.000
_cell.length_c   1.000
_cell.angle_alpha   90.00
_cell.angle_beta   90.00
_cell.angle_gamma   90.00
#
_symmetry.space_group_name_H-M   'P 1'
#
loop_
_entity.id
_entity.type
_entity.pdbx_description
1 polymer ?
#
loop_
_entity_poly.entity_id
_entity_poly.type
_entity_poly.pdbx_seq_one_letter_code
_entity_poly.pdbx_strand_id
1 'polypeptide(L)'
;MPSFARARSIRLNVNQLHLTPPARGGEFPVLERLSFTNCRFDAGALISRCPRLRVLELICCRALDTITVHSATVEELLVTGEGRRLRGVDIVAPLLKKFTLHSDVSVDFSMSLLAPMVENLSWNCRFACWLDPHKAVGMRLGRGGGA
;
A
#
# COMPACT_ATOMS: atom_id res chain seq x y z
N MET A 1 -0.28 8.39 23.73
CA MET A 1 -1.16 7.26 23.37
C MET A 1 -0.81 6.06 24.25
N PRO A 2 -1.79 5.23 24.65
CA PRO A 2 -1.53 4.01 25.41
C PRO A 2 -0.58 3.09 24.64
N SER A 3 0.42 2.52 25.33
CA SER A 3 1.34 1.54 24.75
C SER A 3 0.58 0.24 24.51
N PHE A 4 0.16 -0.01 23.27
CA PHE A 4 -0.46 -1.27 22.88
C PHE A 4 0.57 -2.40 22.73
N ALA A 5 1.48 -2.55 23.69
CA ALA A 5 2.62 -3.45 23.65
C ALA A 5 2.22 -4.93 23.49
N ARG A 6 0.96 -5.27 23.77
CA ARG A 6 0.39 -6.62 23.64
C ARG A 6 -0.59 -6.77 22.47
N ALA A 7 -0.92 -5.69 21.76
CA ALA A 7 -1.88 -5.77 20.66
C ALA A 7 -1.24 -6.46 19.46
N ARG A 8 -1.88 -7.56 19.02
CA ARG A 8 -1.49 -8.30 17.80
C ARG A 8 -2.25 -7.85 16.56
N SER A 9 -3.39 -7.20 16.75
CA SER A 9 -4.23 -6.68 15.68
C SER A 9 -4.71 -5.28 16.04
N ILE A 10 -4.52 -4.33 15.12
CA ILE A 10 -5.01 -2.97 15.22
C ILE A 10 -5.81 -2.66 13.97
N ARG A 11 -7.05 -2.21 14.15
CA ARG A 11 -7.90 -1.68 13.10
C ARG A 11 -8.25 -0.24 13.41
N LEU A 12 -7.95 0.65 12.47
CA LEU A 12 -8.18 2.08 12.58
C LEU A 12 -9.16 2.49 11.48
N ASN A 13 -10.41 2.75 11.86
CA ASN A 13 -11.41 3.35 10.99
C ASN A 13 -11.60 4.80 11.43
N VAL A 14 -10.95 5.73 10.75
CA VAL A 14 -10.96 7.14 11.15
C VAL A 14 -11.27 8.01 9.94
N ASN A 15 -12.49 8.54 9.91
CA ASN A 15 -12.95 9.38 8.81
C ASN A 15 -12.20 10.73 8.81
N GLN A 16 -11.44 10.99 7.73
CA GLN A 16 -10.82 12.28 7.41
C GLN A 16 -9.78 12.83 8.40
N LEU A 17 -9.43 12.10 9.46
CA LEU A 17 -8.35 12.50 10.35
C LEU A 17 -6.99 12.13 9.75
N HIS A 18 -6.09 13.11 9.77
CA HIS A 18 -4.67 12.89 9.51
C HIS A 18 -4.08 12.20 10.73
N LEU A 19 -3.75 10.92 10.58
CA LEU A 19 -3.05 10.17 11.61
C LEU A 19 -1.56 10.39 11.40
N THR A 20 -0.93 11.13 12.31
CA THR A 20 0.54 11.21 12.35
C THR A 20 1.04 10.15 13.34
N PRO A 21 1.97 9.26 12.93
CA PRO A 21 2.66 8.42 13.90
C PRO A 21 3.30 9.32 14.97
N PRO A 22 3.19 9.01 16.27
CA PRO A 22 3.82 9.82 17.30
C PRO A 22 5.34 9.84 17.11
N ALA A 23 5.94 11.04 17.17
CA ALA A 23 7.35 11.31 16.86
C ALA A 23 8.34 10.58 17.80
N ARG A 24 7.89 10.13 18.98
CA ARG A 24 8.68 9.34 19.94
C ARG A 24 7.80 8.31 20.61
N GLY A 25 8.30 7.08 20.69
CA GLY A 25 7.76 6.03 21.56
C GLY A 25 6.50 5.33 21.03
N GLY A 26 6.65 4.03 20.81
CA GLY A 26 5.52 3.12 20.56
C GLY A 26 5.89 2.07 19.53
N GLU A 27 6.94 1.30 19.75
CA GLU A 27 7.10 0.07 18.98
C GLU A 27 5.87 -0.81 19.20
N PHE A 28 5.49 -1.54 18.16
CA PHE A 28 4.44 -2.53 18.23
C PHE A 28 5.07 -3.92 18.05
N PRO A 29 5.85 -4.39 19.06
CA PRO A 29 6.76 -5.52 18.89
C PRO A 29 6.06 -6.84 18.60
N VAL A 30 4.77 -6.94 18.91
CA VAL A 30 3.94 -8.14 18.71
C VAL A 30 2.82 -7.94 17.70
N LEU A 31 2.76 -6.78 17.03
CA LEU A 31 1.68 -6.50 16.08
C LEU A 31 1.87 -7.30 14.80
N GLU A 32 0.89 -8.15 14.52
CA GLU A 32 0.89 -9.05 13.36
C GLU A 32 -0.07 -8.56 12.26
N ARG A 33 -1.12 -7.83 12.64
CA ARG A 33 -2.13 -7.31 11.70
C ARG A 33 -2.40 -5.83 11.92
N LEU A 34 -2.41 -5.07 10.83
CA LEU A 34 -2.68 -3.64 10.83
C LEU A 34 -3.62 -3.31 9.68
N SER A 35 -4.76 -2.69 10.01
CA SER A 35 -5.80 -2.37 9.04
C SER A 35 -6.21 -0.90 9.18
N PHE A 36 -6.13 -0.17 8.09
CA PHE A 36 -6.59 1.21 7.99
C PHE A 36 -7.81 1.29 7.10
N THR A 37 -8.82 2.01 7.57
CA THR A 37 -10.04 2.28 6.82
C THR A 37 -10.34 3.77 6.85
N ASN A 38 -10.57 4.37 5.68
CA ASN A 38 -10.96 5.78 5.52
C ASN A 38 -9.95 6.82 6.05
N CYS A 39 -8.72 6.38 6.33
CA CYS A 39 -7.69 7.18 6.97
C CYS A 39 -6.86 8.01 5.96
N ARG A 40 -6.29 9.11 6.46
CA ARG A 40 -5.21 9.84 5.80
C ARG A 40 -3.91 9.52 6.54
N PHE A 41 -3.07 8.65 5.97
CA PHE A 41 -1.96 8.04 6.69
C PHE A 41 -0.74 7.79 5.80
N ASP A 42 0.45 8.09 6.31
CA ASP A 42 1.70 7.59 5.76
C ASP A 42 2.01 6.23 6.40
N ALA A 43 1.72 5.17 5.64
CA ALA A 43 1.91 3.79 6.10
C ALA A 43 3.38 3.48 6.42
N GLY A 44 4.34 4.11 5.74
CA GLY A 44 5.76 3.77 5.85
C GLY A 44 6.31 3.95 7.26
N ALA A 45 5.96 5.07 7.91
CA ALA A 45 6.45 5.41 9.24
C ALA A 45 5.92 4.50 10.38
N LEU A 46 4.82 3.78 10.16
CA LEU A 46 4.29 2.83 11.14
C LEU A 46 4.71 1.40 10.83
N ILE A 47 4.79 1.03 9.56
CA ILE A 47 5.31 -0.28 9.12
C ILE A 47 6.72 -0.50 9.69
N SER A 48 7.58 0.52 9.66
CA SER A 48 8.93 0.46 10.22
C SER A 48 9.00 0.18 11.74
N ARG A 49 7.88 0.38 12.47
CA ARG A 49 7.76 0.17 13.92
C ARG A 49 7.13 -1.17 14.30
N CYS A 50 6.80 -2.00 13.32
CA CYS A 50 6.05 -3.25 13.53
C CYS A 50 6.90 -4.45 13.05
N PRO A 51 7.89 -4.92 13.84
CA PRO A 51 8.85 -5.94 13.42
C PRO A 51 8.25 -7.34 13.22
N ARG A 52 6.96 -7.54 13.51
CA ARG A 52 6.23 -8.80 13.32
C ARG A 52 5.01 -8.64 12.43
N LEU A 53 4.90 -7.53 11.71
CA LEU A 53 3.73 -7.25 10.89
C LEU A 53 3.65 -8.24 9.74
N ARG A 54 2.59 -9.04 9.69
CA ARG A 54 2.33 -10.04 8.64
C ARG A 54 1.23 -9.59 7.70
N VAL A 55 0.22 -8.89 8.19
CA VAL A 55 -0.93 -8.45 7.37
C VAL A 55 -1.08 -6.95 7.43
N LEU A 56 -1.12 -6.32 6.26
CA LEU A 56 -1.39 -4.91 6.09
C LEU A 56 -2.61 -4.70 5.18
N GLU A 57 -3.60 -3.98 5.67
CA GLU A 57 -4.80 -3.62 4.91
C GLU A 57 -4.92 -2.09 4.82
N LEU A 58 -5.04 -1.57 3.61
CA LEU A 58 -5.24 -0.16 3.28
C LEU A 58 -6.56 -0.03 2.52
N ILE A 59 -7.63 0.34 3.21
CA ILE A 59 -9.00 0.36 2.69
C ILE A 59 -9.50 1.81 2.63
N CYS A 60 -9.86 2.27 1.44
CA CYS A 60 -10.39 3.61 1.19
C CYS A 60 -9.50 4.73 1.78
N CYS A 61 -8.19 4.54 1.83
CA CYS A 61 -7.24 5.53 2.35
C CYS A 61 -7.04 6.67 1.33
N ARG A 62 -7.22 7.93 1.78
CA ARG A 62 -7.46 9.08 0.88
C ARG A 62 -6.27 10.03 0.65
N ALA A 63 -5.12 9.77 1.28
CA ALA A 63 -4.01 10.73 1.34
C ALA A 63 -2.75 10.34 0.56
N LEU A 64 -2.73 9.21 -0.14
CA LEU A 64 -1.53 8.72 -0.81
C LEU A 64 -1.77 8.65 -2.32
N ASP A 65 -1.16 9.56 -3.07
CA ASP A 65 -1.06 9.44 -4.53
C ASP A 65 -0.16 8.25 -4.91
N THR A 66 0.81 7.93 -4.05
CA THR A 66 1.69 6.76 -4.19
C THR A 66 1.70 5.97 -2.89
N ILE A 67 1.49 4.66 -2.97
CA ILE A 67 1.57 3.76 -1.83
C ILE A 67 2.95 3.14 -1.78
N THR A 68 3.68 3.37 -0.68
CA THR A 68 5.00 2.81 -0.43
C THR A 68 4.94 1.81 0.72
N VAL A 69 5.27 0.54 0.47
CA VAL A 69 5.31 -0.53 1.46
C VAL A 69 6.68 -1.18 1.45
N HIS A 70 7.55 -0.79 2.37
CA HIS A 70 8.85 -1.42 2.58
C HIS A 70 8.81 -2.19 3.89
N SER A 71 8.72 -3.51 3.81
CA SER A 71 8.65 -4.39 4.99
C SER A 71 9.24 -5.75 4.72
N ALA A 72 10.16 -6.19 5.56
CA ALA A 72 10.72 -7.53 5.48
C ALA A 72 9.77 -8.63 5.96
N THR A 73 8.68 -8.30 6.65
CA THR A 73 7.85 -9.29 7.37
C THR A 73 6.44 -9.45 6.85
N VAL A 74 5.95 -8.52 6.03
CA VAL A 74 4.56 -8.56 5.52
C VAL A 74 4.41 -9.74 4.57
N GLU A 75 3.41 -10.59 4.87
CA GLU A 75 3.03 -11.78 4.11
C GLU A 75 1.74 -11.53 3.29
N GLU A 76 0.86 -10.64 3.76
CA GLU A 76 -0.39 -10.30 3.09
C GLU A 76 -0.57 -8.78 3.00
N LEU A 77 -0.82 -8.28 1.78
CA LEU A 77 -1.10 -6.87 1.51
C LEU A 77 -2.43 -6.74 0.75
N LEU A 78 -3.35 -5.97 1.33
CA LEU A 78 -4.60 -5.57 0.70
C LEU A 78 -4.62 -4.06 0.53
N VAL A 79 -4.82 -3.60 -0.71
CA VAL A 79 -5.04 -2.19 -1.04
C VAL A 79 -6.37 -2.11 -1.78
N THR A 80 -7.34 -1.43 -1.19
CA THR A 80 -8.63 -1.16 -1.85
C THR A 80 -9.03 0.29 -1.69
N GLY A 81 -9.69 0.86 -2.70
CA GLY A 81 -10.22 2.22 -2.60
C GLY A 81 -10.85 2.70 -3.89
N GLU A 82 -12.07 3.22 -3.80
CA GLU A 82 -12.79 3.76 -4.96
C GLU A 82 -12.85 5.29 -4.89
N GLY A 83 -12.85 5.95 -6.06
CA GLY A 83 -13.03 7.39 -6.20
C GLY A 83 -11.76 8.23 -6.14
N ARG A 84 -10.55 7.64 -6.25
CA ARG A 84 -9.28 8.38 -6.34
C ARG A 84 -8.33 7.78 -7.34
N ARG A 85 -7.52 8.63 -7.97
CA ARG A 85 -6.54 8.24 -9.00
C ARG A 85 -5.20 7.93 -8.35
N LEU A 86 -5.00 6.68 -7.97
CA LEU A 86 -3.68 6.23 -7.50
C LEU A 86 -2.66 6.42 -8.63
N ARG A 87 -1.55 7.10 -8.34
CA ARG A 87 -0.45 7.36 -9.29
C ARG A 87 0.68 6.36 -9.19
N GLY A 88 0.83 5.69 -8.05
CA GLY A 88 1.76 4.59 -8.03
C GLY A 88 1.72 3.69 -6.80
N VAL A 89 2.43 2.59 -6.94
CA VAL A 89 2.67 1.61 -5.89
C VAL A 89 4.13 1.19 -5.94
N ASP A 90 4.83 1.29 -4.82
CA ASP A 90 6.18 0.77 -4.65
C ASP A 90 6.22 -0.17 -3.44
N ILE A 91 6.47 -1.44 -3.71
CA ILE A 91 6.46 -2.51 -2.70
C ILE A 91 7.82 -3.19 -2.69
N VAL A 92 8.44 -3.22 -1.51
CA VAL A 92 9.63 -4.01 -1.19
C VAL A 92 9.25 -4.91 -0.02
N ALA A 93 8.86 -6.14 -0.34
CA ALA A 93 8.33 -7.08 0.65
C ALA A 93 8.74 -8.53 0.30
N PRO A 94 9.93 -8.98 0.72
CA PRO A 94 10.49 -10.26 0.32
C PRO A 94 9.68 -11.48 0.79
N LEU A 95 8.89 -11.36 1.85
CA LEU A 95 8.05 -12.44 2.39
C LEU A 95 6.57 -12.35 1.98
N LEU A 96 6.22 -11.41 1.10
CA LEU A 96 4.84 -11.20 0.67
C LEU A 96 4.36 -12.40 -0.16
N LYS A 97 3.30 -13.07 0.30
CA LYS A 97 2.67 -14.23 -0.36
C LYS A 97 1.39 -13.85 -1.09
N LYS A 98 0.64 -12.89 -0.54
CA LYS A 98 -0.64 -12.44 -1.09
C LYS A 98 -0.65 -10.93 -1.27
N PHE A 99 -0.96 -10.50 -2.49
CA PHE A 99 -1.15 -9.10 -2.81
C PHE A 99 -2.46 -8.88 -3.57
N THR A 100 -3.28 -7.96 -3.07
CA THR A 100 -4.52 -7.54 -3.72
C THR A 100 -4.55 -6.03 -3.88
N LEU A 101 -4.80 -5.56 -5.10
CA LEU A 101 -4.97 -4.16 -5.45
C LEU A 101 -6.31 -3.96 -6.17
N HIS A 102 -7.22 -3.23 -5.56
CA HIS A 102 -8.50 -2.84 -6.16
C HIS A 102 -8.71 -1.33 -6.04
N SER A 103 -8.40 -0.57 -7.09
CA SER A 103 -8.46 0.90 -7.03
C SER A 103 -8.74 1.54 -8.38
N ASP A 104 -9.24 2.77 -8.36
CA ASP A 104 -9.11 3.62 -9.55
C ASP A 104 -7.64 4.11 -9.64
N VAL A 105 -7.07 4.16 -10.84
CA VAL A 105 -5.67 4.53 -11.11
C VAL A 105 -5.59 5.69 -12.09
N SER A 106 -4.53 6.48 -11.99
CA SER A 106 -4.24 7.57 -12.93
C SER A 106 -3.71 7.05 -14.26
N VAL A 107 -3.73 7.90 -15.29
CA VAL A 107 -3.19 7.56 -16.62
C VAL A 107 -1.66 7.37 -16.58
N ASP A 108 -1.00 8.08 -15.67
CA ASP A 108 0.44 8.01 -15.39
C ASP A 108 0.78 7.01 -14.27
N PHE A 109 -0.08 6.03 -14.01
CA PHE A 109 0.13 5.03 -12.96
C PHE A 109 1.43 4.23 -13.19
N SER A 110 2.24 4.12 -12.14
CA SER A 110 3.48 3.34 -12.14
C SER A 110 3.50 2.34 -10.97
N MET A 111 4.07 1.16 -11.22
CA MET A 111 4.16 0.13 -10.20
C MET A 111 5.55 -0.51 -10.15
N SER A 112 6.08 -0.65 -8.94
CA SER A 112 7.31 -1.36 -8.58
C SER A 112 6.97 -2.42 -7.52
N LEU A 113 7.32 -3.68 -7.80
CA LEU A 113 7.05 -4.81 -6.91
C LEU A 113 8.31 -5.68 -6.78
N LEU A 114 8.97 -5.59 -5.63
CA LEU A 114 10.09 -6.44 -5.23
C LEU A 114 9.62 -7.41 -4.14
N ALA A 115 8.98 -8.50 -4.58
CA ALA A 115 8.34 -9.49 -3.70
C ALA A 115 8.45 -10.91 -4.29
N PRO A 116 9.62 -11.58 -4.18
CA PRO A 116 9.90 -12.87 -4.80
C PRO A 116 9.03 -14.05 -4.32
N MET A 117 8.34 -13.93 -3.18
CA MET A 117 7.54 -15.01 -2.58
C MET A 117 6.04 -14.92 -2.89
N VAL A 118 5.62 -14.01 -3.79
CA VAL A 118 4.20 -13.80 -4.08
C VAL A 118 3.62 -14.98 -4.85
N GLU A 119 2.66 -15.66 -4.25
CA GLU A 119 1.92 -16.78 -4.85
C GLU A 119 0.56 -16.31 -5.37
N ASN A 120 -0.08 -15.36 -4.68
CA ASN A 120 -1.43 -14.90 -4.97
C ASN A 120 -1.44 -13.41 -5.29
N LEU A 121 -1.63 -13.10 -6.56
CA LEU A 121 -1.68 -11.74 -7.09
C LEU A 121 -3.07 -11.45 -7.68
N SER A 122 -3.77 -10.46 -7.15
CA SER A 122 -5.09 -10.05 -7.66
C SER A 122 -5.13 -8.55 -7.89
N TRP A 123 -5.30 -8.15 -9.16
CA TRP A 123 -5.36 -6.75 -9.58
C TRP A 123 -6.65 -6.45 -10.32
N ASN A 124 -7.40 -5.48 -9.81
CA ASN A 124 -8.59 -4.93 -10.45
C ASN A 124 -8.47 -3.41 -10.41
N CYS A 125 -8.00 -2.79 -11.48
CA CYS A 125 -7.82 -1.35 -11.52
C CYS A 125 -8.68 -0.73 -12.61
N ARG A 126 -9.36 0.38 -12.30
CA ARG A 126 -10.10 1.17 -13.28
C ARG A 126 -9.31 2.42 -13.61
N PHE A 127 -9.04 2.65 -14.89
CA PHE A 127 -8.46 3.91 -15.31
C PHE A 127 -9.50 5.01 -15.15
N ALA A 128 -9.19 6.02 -14.35
CA ALA A 128 -10.04 7.19 -14.23
C ALA A 128 -9.84 8.08 -15.46
N CYS A 129 -10.44 7.68 -16.58
CA CYS A 129 -10.48 8.46 -17.81
C CYS A 129 -11.45 9.63 -17.64
N TRP A 130 -11.02 10.69 -16.95
CA TRP A 130 -11.71 11.98 -17.03
C TRP A 130 -10.70 13.11 -17.28
N LEU A 131 -10.70 13.53 -18.55
CA LEU A 131 -10.15 14.74 -19.19
C LEU A 131 -8.63 14.94 -19.14
N ASP A 132 -7.93 14.35 -20.11
CA ASP A 132 -6.92 15.09 -20.87
C ASP A 132 -6.90 14.54 -22.31
N PRO A 133 -7.59 15.17 -23.29
CA PRO A 133 -7.68 14.68 -24.67
C PRO A 133 -6.34 14.73 -25.45
N HIS A 134 -5.22 15.05 -24.80
CA HIS A 134 -3.93 15.27 -25.45
C HIS A 134 -2.79 14.33 -25.04
N LYS A 135 -2.97 13.40 -24.09
CA LYS A 135 -1.87 12.53 -23.64
C LYS A 135 -1.93 11.16 -24.31
N ALA A 136 -1.14 11.00 -25.37
CA ALA A 136 -0.87 9.70 -25.98
C ALA A 136 -0.19 8.77 -24.97
N VAL A 137 -0.78 7.59 -24.74
CA VAL A 137 -0.22 6.52 -23.91
C VAL A 137 0.88 5.82 -24.70
N GLY A 138 2.13 6.06 -24.33
CA GLY A 138 3.27 5.29 -24.81
C GLY A 138 3.50 4.07 -23.93
N MET A 139 3.06 2.88 -24.36
CA MET A 139 3.50 1.61 -23.77
C MET A 139 4.88 1.25 -24.35
N ARG A 140 5.94 1.29 -23.54
CA ARG A 140 7.26 0.79 -23.94
C ARG A 140 7.40 -0.67 -23.50
N LEU A 141 7.06 -1.59 -24.40
CA LEU A 141 7.45 -3.00 -24.29
C LEU A 141 8.91 -3.13 -24.74
N GLY A 142 9.81 -3.48 -23.81
CA GLY A 142 11.20 -3.77 -24.11
C GLY A 142 11.30 -5.00 -25.03
N ARG A 143 11.65 -4.78 -26.29
CA ARG A 143 11.98 -5.85 -27.23
C ARG A 143 13.44 -6.21 -27.04
N GLY A 144 13.71 -7.42 -26.55
CA GLY A 144 15.05 -8.00 -26.55
C GLY A 144 15.58 -8.09 -27.99
N GLY A 145 16.78 -7.59 -28.20
CA GLY A 145 17.55 -7.76 -29.43
C GLY A 145 18.85 -8.46 -29.07
N GLY A 146 18.99 -9.70 -29.53
CA GLY A 146 20.24 -10.44 -29.49
C GLY A 146 21.24 -9.89 -30.50
N ALA A 147 22.50 -10.15 -30.22
CA ALA A 147 23.60 -10.25 -31.17
C ALA A 147 24.29 -11.59 -30.90
#